data_AF-A0A368EZE8-F1
#
_entry.id   AF-A0A368EZE8-F1
#
_cell.length_a   1.000
_cell.length_b   1.000
_cell.length_c   1.000
_cell.angle_alpha   90.00
_cell.angle_beta   90.00
_cell.angle_gamma   90.00
#
_symmetry.space_group_name_H-M   'P 1'
#
loop_
_entity.id
_entity.type
_entity.pdbx_description
1 polymer ?
#
loop_
_entity_poly.entity_id
_entity_poly.type
_entity_poly.pdbx_seq_one_letter_code
_entity_poly.pdbx_strand_id
1 'polypeptide(L)'
;MKKCTHTIALLTLEDIVVISFTLPESLVVWETWLKSTCGSSTCFYMQLQHAPQRPELAPILFKEVRCHLHDSRLAIVHGRPPKLLLYCDIHSAKINVDTNNMITIQPSQSTSEECFMFIISRRITCVASIFWSSQ
;
A
#
# COMPACT_ATOMS: atom_id res chain seq x y z
N MET A 1 -6.82 2.27 27.16
CA MET A 1 -7.52 2.76 25.94
C MET A 1 -8.17 1.57 25.25
N LYS A 2 -9.49 1.61 24.97
CA LYS A 2 -10.16 0.54 24.21
C LYS A 2 -9.62 0.53 22.79
N LYS A 3 -9.28 -0.65 22.28
CA LYS A 3 -8.81 -0.85 20.90
C LYS A 3 -9.98 -0.53 19.96
N CYS A 4 -9.98 0.64 19.32
CA CYS A 4 -10.99 0.96 18.30
C CYS A 4 -10.80 0.05 17.10
N THR A 5 -11.85 -0.68 16.74
CA THR A 5 -11.87 -1.61 15.61
C THR A 5 -12.25 -0.92 14.30
N HIS A 6 -12.92 0.23 14.39
CA HIS A 6 -13.37 1.01 13.23
C HIS A 6 -12.33 2.09 12.95
N THR A 7 -11.37 1.80 12.07
CA THR A 7 -10.36 2.77 11.67
C THR A 7 -10.23 2.85 10.16
N ILE A 8 -9.96 4.07 9.68
CA ILE A 8 -9.52 4.33 8.30
C ILE A 8 -8.08 4.81 8.38
N ALA A 9 -7.22 4.29 7.50
CA ALA A 9 -5.88 4.81 7.31
C ALA A 9 -5.83 5.56 5.99
N LEU A 10 -5.50 6.84 6.03
CA LEU A 10 -5.23 7.68 4.87
C LEU A 10 -3.72 7.66 4.62
N LEU A 11 -3.29 7.21 3.44
CA LEU A 11 -1.88 7.19 3.05
C LEU A 11 -1.60 8.41 2.17
N THR A 12 -0.83 9.37 2.65
CA THR A 12 -0.40 10.53 1.85
C THR A 12 1.08 10.38 1.43
N LEU A 13 1.64 11.39 0.74
CA LEU A 13 3.06 11.42 0.36
C LEU A 13 3.97 11.46 1.58
N GLU A 14 3.53 12.20 2.59
CA GLU A 14 4.34 12.57 3.73
C GLU A 14 4.03 11.67 4.93
N ASP A 15 2.76 11.32 5.13
CA ASP A 15 2.29 10.73 6.37
C ASP A 15 1.19 9.69 6.18
N ILE A 16 1.03 8.88 7.22
CA ILE A 16 -0.11 7.96 7.36
C ILE A 16 -0.98 8.44 8.51
N VAL A 17 -2.18 8.89 8.19
CA VAL A 17 -3.16 9.35 9.18
C VAL A 17 -4.14 8.23 9.48
N VAL A 18 -4.24 7.82 10.74
CA VAL A 18 -5.23 6.82 11.17
C VAL A 18 -6.34 7.52 11.95
N ILE A 19 -7.55 7.49 11.39
CA ILE A 19 -8.76 8.04 12.00
C ILE A 19 -9.53 6.89 12.62
N SER A 20 -9.89 7.02 13.90
CA SER A 20 -10.73 6.05 14.61
C SER A 20 -12.15 6.56 14.80
N PHE A 21 -13.12 5.67 14.60
CA PHE A 21 -14.53 5.97 14.75
C PHE A 21 -15.12 5.19 15.92
N THR A 22 -15.96 5.85 16.71
CA THR A 22 -16.69 5.22 17.80
C THR A 22 -17.78 4.29 17.25
N LEU A 23 -18.42 4.70 16.15
CA LEU A 23 -19.53 3.98 15.52
C LEU A 23 -19.08 3.42 14.15
N PRO A 24 -19.43 2.16 13.81
CA PRO A 24 -19.11 1.58 12.50
C PRO A 24 -19.81 2.30 11.35
N GLU A 25 -21.00 2.86 11.56
CA GLU A 25 -21.75 3.60 10.55
C GLU A 25 -21.00 4.88 10.14
N SER A 26 -20.37 5.56 11.09
CA SER A 26 -19.53 6.72 10.80
C SER A 26 -18.36 6.33 9.90
N LEU A 27 -17.72 5.19 10.16
CA LEU A 27 -16.66 4.69 9.29
C LEU A 27 -17.18 4.47 7.86
N VAL A 28 -18.34 3.85 7.70
CA VAL A 28 -18.92 3.56 6.36
C VAL A 28 -19.25 4.85 5.62
N VAL A 29 -19.81 5.86 6.29
CA VAL A 29 -20.12 7.16 5.68
C VAL A 29 -18.84 7.87 5.24
N TRP A 30 -17.82 7.90 6.10
CA TRP A 30 -16.53 8.52 5.76
C TRP A 30 -15.84 7.78 4.62
N GLU A 31 -15.83 6.45 4.62
CA GLU A 31 -15.25 5.66 3.55
C GLU A 31 -15.97 5.93 2.21
N THR A 32 -17.30 6.01 2.23
CA THR A 32 -18.11 6.28 1.04
C THR A 32 -17.88 7.70 0.51
N TRP A 33 -17.91 8.69 1.39
CA TRP A 33 -17.68 10.10 1.04
C TRP A 33 -16.27 10.29 0.47
N LEU A 34 -15.27 9.72 1.12
CA LEU A 34 -13.89 9.84 0.67
C LEU A 34 -13.68 9.15 -0.69
N LYS A 35 -14.25 7.95 -0.93
CA LYS A 35 -14.22 7.29 -2.25
C LYS A 35 -14.89 8.13 -3.34
N SER A 36 -16.01 8.77 -3.02
CA SER A 36 -16.71 9.65 -3.97
C SER A 36 -15.94 10.93 -4.28
N THR A 37 -15.14 11.43 -3.34
CA THR A 37 -14.43 12.70 -3.47
C THR A 37 -13.06 12.53 -4.13
N CYS A 38 -12.34 11.48 -3.77
CA CYS A 38 -10.94 11.28 -4.20
C CYS A 38 -10.78 10.21 -5.28
N GLY A 39 -11.82 9.42 -5.55
CA GLY A 39 -11.74 8.26 -6.44
C GLY A 39 -11.61 6.94 -5.67
N SER A 40 -11.57 5.83 -6.41
CA SER A 40 -11.45 4.49 -5.85
C SER A 40 -10.04 3.96 -6.03
N SER A 41 -9.45 3.42 -4.96
CA SER A 41 -8.23 2.62 -5.01
C SER A 41 -8.55 1.13 -5.10
N THR A 42 -7.60 0.38 -5.65
CA THR A 42 -7.57 -1.09 -5.60
C THR A 42 -6.48 -1.54 -4.64
N CYS A 43 -6.71 -2.61 -3.87
CA CYS A 43 -5.69 -3.19 -3.00
C CYS A 43 -5.49 -4.68 -3.29
N PHE A 44 -4.22 -5.06 -3.35
CA PHE A 44 -3.72 -6.39 -3.66
C PHE A 44 -2.86 -6.89 -2.51
N TYR A 45 -3.05 -8.15 -2.13
CA TYR A 45 -2.19 -8.81 -1.16
C TYR A 45 -1.02 -9.49 -1.87
N MET A 46 0.17 -9.21 -1.39
CA MET A 46 1.41 -9.74 -1.94
C MET A 46 2.31 -10.21 -0.80
N GLN A 47 3.32 -11.01 -1.11
CA GLN A 47 4.37 -11.37 -0.16
C GLN A 47 5.69 -10.74 -0.60
N LEU A 48 6.35 -10.01 0.30
CA LEU A 48 7.67 -9.43 0.05
C LEU A 48 8.71 -10.55 -0.01
N GLN A 49 9.40 -10.71 -1.14
CA GLN A 49 10.47 -11.71 -1.30
C GLN A 49 11.86 -11.09 -1.17
N HIS A 50 12.01 -9.87 -1.67
CA HIS A 50 13.26 -9.14 -1.64
C HIS A 50 12.99 -7.66 -1.43
N ALA A 51 13.88 -7.00 -0.70
CA ALA A 51 13.89 -5.58 -0.49
C ALA A 51 15.34 -5.08 -0.53
N PRO A 52 15.57 -3.78 -0.82
CA PRO A 52 16.88 -3.17 -0.71
C PRO A 52 17.50 -3.42 0.66
N GLN A 53 18.84 -3.48 0.74
CA GLN A 53 19.55 -3.73 2.00
C GLN A 53 19.39 -2.55 2.96
N ARG A 54 18.30 -2.59 3.73
CA ARG A 54 17.98 -1.64 4.78
C ARG A 54 17.59 -2.40 6.04
N PRO A 55 18.22 -2.13 7.20
CA PRO A 55 17.97 -2.88 8.43
C PRO A 55 16.50 -2.93 8.84
N GLU A 56 15.73 -1.86 8.55
CA GLU A 56 14.31 -1.75 8.85
C GLU A 56 13.41 -2.68 8.02
N LEU A 57 13.89 -3.15 6.85
CA LEU A 57 13.14 -4.01 5.94
C LEU A 57 13.40 -5.50 6.20
N ALA A 58 14.52 -5.86 6.82
CA ALA A 58 14.88 -7.24 7.12
C ALA A 58 13.79 -8.00 7.91
N PRO A 59 13.14 -7.42 8.94
CA PRO A 59 12.06 -8.10 9.68
C PRO A 59 10.77 -8.30 8.87
N ILE A 60 10.68 -7.72 7.68
CA ILE A 60 9.47 -7.67 6.84
C ILE A 60 9.59 -8.64 5.65
N LEU A 61 10.81 -9.10 5.35
CA LEU A 61 11.03 -10.13 4.34
C LEU A 61 10.15 -11.36 4.61
N PHE A 62 9.61 -11.90 3.52
CA PHE A 62 8.68 -13.03 3.49
C PHE A 62 7.34 -12.81 4.21
N LYS A 63 7.00 -11.56 4.58
CA LYS A 63 5.69 -11.23 5.15
C LYS A 63 4.71 -10.74 4.10
N GLU A 64 3.42 -10.84 4.43
CA GLU A 64 2.34 -10.24 3.67
C GLU A 64 2.46 -8.71 3.70
N VAL A 65 2.33 -8.11 2.52
CA VAL A 65 2.26 -6.68 2.28
C VAL A 65 1.02 -6.37 1.45
N ARG A 66 0.53 -5.13 1.55
CA ARG A 66 -0.59 -4.64 0.76
C ARG A 66 -0.07 -3.67 -0.26
N CYS A 67 -0.28 -3.97 -1.54
CA CYS A 67 -0.04 -3.05 -2.63
C CYS A 67 -1.34 -2.35 -2.95
N HIS A 68 -1.28 -1.04 -3.00
CA HIS A 68 -2.42 -0.22 -3.28
C HIS A 68 -2.17 0.63 -4.51
N LEU A 69 -3.18 0.65 -5.39
CA LEU A 69 -3.16 1.36 -6.65
C LEU A 69 -4.27 2.41 -6.63
N HIS A 70 -3.91 3.67 -6.86
CA HIS A 70 -4.85 4.78 -6.98
C HIS A 70 -4.40 5.67 -8.14
N ASP A 71 -5.24 5.80 -9.17
CA ASP A 71 -4.90 6.39 -10.47
C ASP A 71 -3.65 5.69 -11.07
N SER A 72 -2.52 6.38 -11.13
CA SER A 72 -1.22 5.86 -11.58
C SER A 72 -0.19 5.74 -10.44
N ARG A 73 -0.63 5.85 -9.19
CA ARG A 73 0.24 5.83 -8.01
C ARG A 73 0.14 4.49 -7.30
N LEU A 74 1.30 3.95 -6.95
CA LEU A 74 1.44 2.69 -6.27
C LEU A 74 2.05 2.92 -4.88
N ALA A 75 1.43 2.34 -3.85
CA ALA A 75 1.93 2.35 -2.48
C ALA A 75 1.94 0.94 -1.90
N ILE A 76 3.06 0.53 -1.32
CA ILE A 76 3.19 -0.77 -0.64
C ILE A 76 3.32 -0.53 0.85
N VAL A 77 2.46 -1.17 1.63
CA VAL A 77 2.44 -1.01 3.08
C VAL A 77 2.49 -2.35 3.81
N HIS A 78 3.02 -2.33 5.03
CA HIS A 78 3.02 -3.48 5.93
C HIS A 78 2.43 -3.14 7.31
N GLY A 79 1.88 -4.15 8.00
CA GLY A 79 1.44 -4.04 9.38
C GLY A 79 0.11 -3.29 9.61
N ARG A 80 -0.24 -3.15 10.89
CA ARG A 80 -1.39 -2.38 11.42
C ARG A 80 -0.93 -1.68 12.72
N PRO A 81 -0.80 -0.34 12.76
CA PRO A 81 -1.08 0.61 11.69
C PRO A 81 -0.18 0.40 10.46
N PRO A 82 -0.66 0.74 9.25
CA PRO A 82 0.12 0.57 8.04
C PRO A 82 1.37 1.44 8.09
N LYS A 83 2.49 0.88 7.62
CA LYS A 83 3.77 1.57 7.43
C LYS A 83 4.14 1.48 5.95
N LEU A 84 4.51 2.62 5.37
CA LEU A 84 4.91 2.71 3.96
C LEU A 84 6.27 2.06 3.75
N LEU A 85 6.35 1.14 2.79
CA LEU A 85 7.59 0.49 2.35
C LEU A 85 8.11 1.11 1.06
N LEU A 86 7.18 1.32 0.13
CA LEU A 86 7.48 1.83 -1.20
C LEU A 86 6.33 2.72 -1.66
N TYR A 87 6.69 3.83 -2.28
CA TYR A 87 5.79 4.67 -3.04
C TYR A 87 6.43 5.01 -4.39
N CYS A 88 5.67 4.90 -5.47
CA CYS A 88 6.11 5.36 -6.78
C CYS A 88 4.94 5.67 -7.72
N ASP A 89 5.20 6.53 -8.69
CA ASP A 89 4.36 6.66 -9.88
C ASP A 89 4.71 5.54 -10.87
N ILE A 90 3.69 4.82 -11.34
CA ILE A 90 3.83 3.68 -12.25
C ILE A 90 4.50 4.06 -13.57
N HIS A 91 4.25 5.28 -14.08
CA HIS A 91 4.86 5.74 -15.32
C HIS A 91 6.37 5.96 -15.19
N SER A 92 6.85 6.14 -13.95
CA SER A 92 8.26 6.33 -13.66
C SER A 92 8.95 5.06 -13.17
N ALA A 93 8.20 4.10 -12.61
CA ALA A 93 8.74 2.87 -12.10
C ALA A 93 9.01 1.85 -13.22
N LYS A 94 10.11 1.12 -13.13
CA LYS A 94 10.33 -0.08 -13.94
C LYS A 94 9.66 -1.24 -13.22
N ILE A 95 8.58 -1.75 -13.81
CA ILE A 95 7.80 -2.87 -13.27
C ILE A 95 7.95 -4.05 -14.23
N ASN A 96 8.51 -5.15 -13.72
CA ASN A 96 8.66 -6.39 -14.46
C ASN A 96 7.81 -7.48 -13.80
N VAL A 97 7.13 -8.28 -14.61
CA VAL A 97 6.34 -9.43 -14.15
C VAL A 97 6.92 -10.69 -14.79
N ASP A 98 7.39 -11.60 -13.97
CA ASP A 98 7.90 -12.90 -14.40
C ASP A 98 6.77 -13.96 -14.39
N THR A 99 6.95 -14.99 -15.21
CA THR A 99 6.13 -16.19 -15.36
C THR A 99 5.76 -16.89 -14.04
N ASN A 100 6.57 -16.72 -12.99
CA ASN A 100 6.33 -17.29 -11.66
C ASN A 100 5.41 -16.44 -10.75
N ASN A 101 4.69 -15.46 -11.29
CA ASN A 101 3.92 -14.46 -10.54
C ASN A 101 4.79 -13.58 -9.61
N MET A 102 6.07 -13.47 -9.96
CA MET A 102 7.01 -12.57 -9.30
C MET A 102 6.89 -11.21 -9.96
N ILE A 103 6.63 -10.18 -9.16
CA ILE A 103 6.64 -8.78 -9.58
C ILE A 103 7.90 -8.14 -9.01
N THR A 104 8.71 -7.55 -9.88
CA THR A 104 9.84 -6.70 -9.50
C THR A 104 9.48 -5.25 -9.77
N ILE A 105 9.63 -4.40 -8.76
CA ILE A 105 9.41 -2.95 -8.86
C ILE A 105 10.71 -2.24 -8.53
N GLN A 106 11.18 -1.44 -9.48
CA GLN A 106 12.30 -0.54 -9.31
C GLN A 106 11.83 0.90 -9.51
N PRO A 107 11.84 1.74 -8.45
CA PRO A 107 11.47 3.15 -8.56
C PRO A 107 12.43 3.92 -9.49
N SER A 108 11.91 4.90 -10.23
CA SER A 108 12.66 5.73 -11.20
C SER A 108 13.97 6.34 -10.68
N GLN A 109 14.07 6.59 -9.37
CA GLN A 109 15.21 7.28 -8.76
C GLN A 109 16.24 6.34 -8.14
N SER A 110 16.09 5.02 -8.29
CA SER A 110 16.91 4.04 -7.60
C SER A 110 18.01 3.46 -8.50
N THR A 111 19.21 3.25 -7.93
CA THR A 111 20.28 2.51 -8.61
C THR A 111 19.85 1.07 -8.88
N SER A 112 20.53 0.34 -9.77
CA SER A 112 20.13 -1.03 -10.16
C SER A 112 19.99 -2.03 -9.00
N GLU A 113 20.57 -1.73 -7.83
CA GLU A 113 20.50 -2.60 -6.65
C GLU A 113 19.30 -2.33 -5.73
N GLU A 114 18.59 -1.22 -5.91
CA GLU A 114 17.44 -0.86 -5.08
C GLU A 114 16.13 -1.27 -5.76
N CYS A 115 15.84 -2.58 -5.74
CA CYS A 115 14.58 -3.14 -6.22
C CYS A 115 13.81 -3.86 -5.12
N PHE A 116 12.50 -3.93 -5.28
CA PHE A 116 11.63 -4.76 -4.44
C PHE A 116 11.06 -5.90 -5.27
N MET A 117 11.02 -7.10 -4.72
CA MET A 117 10.40 -8.26 -5.36
C MET A 117 9.26 -8.79 -4.51
N PHE A 118 8.17 -9.12 -5.18
CA PHE A 118 6.92 -9.56 -4.57
C PHE A 118 6.39 -10.80 -5.28
N ILE A 119 5.76 -11.70 -4.54
CA ILE A 119 4.93 -12.76 -5.13
C ILE A 119 3.46 -12.39 -4.90
N ILE A 120 2.64 -12.47 -5.94
CA ILE A 120 1.19 -12.34 -5.80
C ILE A 120 0.64 -13.62 -5.17
N SER A 121 0.02 -13.49 -4.00
CA SER A 121 -0.84 -14.53 -3.46
C SER A 121 -2.12 -14.55 -4.30
N ARG A 122 -2.50 -15.71 -4.87
CA ARG A 122 -3.72 -15.89 -5.69
C ARG A 122 -5.04 -15.66 -4.92
N ARG A 123 -5.02 -15.02 -3.75
CA ARG A 123 -6.19 -14.76 -2.91
C ARG A 123 -6.54 -13.27 -2.89
N ILE A 124 -7.56 -12.96 -3.69
CA ILE A 124 -8.65 -12.00 -3.45
C ILE A 124 -8.25 -10.50 -3.32
N THR A 125 -8.85 -9.71 -4.21
CA THR A 125 -9.01 -8.26 -4.14
C THR A 125 -9.78 -7.87 -2.88
N CYS A 126 -9.18 -7.12 -1.95
CA CYS A 126 -9.94 -6.34 -0.98
C CYS A 126 -9.88 -4.87 -1.38
N VAL A 127 -10.98 -4.17 -1.23
CA VAL A 127 -11.03 -2.72 -1.39
C VAL A 127 -10.41 -2.11 -0.14
N ALA A 128 -9.26 -1.44 -0.28
CA ALA A 128 -8.71 -0.61 0.78
C ALA A 128 -8.47 0.78 0.20
N SER A 129 -9.27 1.72 0.69
CA SER A 129 -9.36 3.11 0.28
C SER A 129 -8.08 3.86 0.61
N ILE A 130 -7.46 4.48 -0.40
CA ILE A 130 -6.30 5.35 -0.29
C ILE A 130 -6.58 6.67 -0.94
N PHE A 131 -6.02 7.70 -0.33
CA PHE A 131 -6.33 9.09 -0.60
C PHE A 131 -5.05 9.83 -0.87
N TRP A 132 -5.01 10.54 -1.99
CA TRP A 132 -3.96 11.51 -2.25
C TRP A 132 -4.62 12.87 -2.45
N SER A 133 -4.19 13.84 -1.64
CA SER A 133 -4.48 15.25 -1.86
C SER A 133 -3.58 15.75 -3.00
N SER A 134 -4.13 16.07 -4.17
CA SER A 134 -3.45 16.95 -5.12
C SER A 134 -3.65 18.39 -4.63
N GLN A 135 -2.56 19.12 -4.42
CA GLN A 135 -2.62 20.58 -4.33
C GLN A 135 -3.22 21.16 -5.62
#